data_AF-A0A150G4X1-F1
#
_entry.id   AF-A0A150G4X1-F1
#
_cell.length_a   1.000
_cell.length_b   1.000
_cell.length_c   1.000
_cell.angle_alpha   90.00
_cell.angle_beta   90.00
_cell.angle_gamma   90.00
#
_symmetry.space_group_name_H-M   'P 1'
#
loop_
_entity.id
_entity.type
_entity.pdbx_description
1 polymer ?
#
loop_
_entity_poly.entity_id
_entity_poly.type
_entity_poly.pdbx_seq_one_letter_code
_entity_poly.pdbx_strand_id
1 'polypeptide(L)'
;MSTVFNVAHLTGNLSACVQSLSSQVSDLRAELDDVKSRLVVLESEAPESSKVVFRYIIDEVHKKIQVKFGTKPEEQLWSTYLWEKSSNERAWFEDRRLGFAELALLSKEPNIDFEAGNNAAHHPEPALVSRIVGEESESWRRLWDIVCSCAQPALLTTCPSVLQFPEAVLP
;
A
#
# COMPACT_ATOMS: atom_id res chain seq x y z
N MET A 1 -1.16 -61.88 47.87
CA MET A 1 -2.17 -61.41 46.90
C MET A 1 -2.24 -59.88 46.74
N SER A 2 -1.47 -59.06 47.49
CA SER A 2 -1.55 -57.58 47.38
C SER A 2 -0.74 -56.96 46.23
N THR A 3 0.26 -57.66 45.69
CA THR A 3 1.18 -57.12 44.66
C THR A 3 0.62 -57.19 43.24
N VAL A 4 -0.16 -58.22 42.92
CA VAL A 4 -0.76 -58.44 41.60
C VAL A 4 -1.87 -57.41 41.30
N PHE A 5 -2.61 -56.99 42.33
CA PHE A 5 -3.65 -55.96 42.22
C PHE A 5 -3.07 -54.58 41.86
N ASN A 6 -1.89 -54.25 42.39
CA ASN A 6 -1.19 -52.99 42.08
C ASN A 6 -0.67 -52.94 40.63
N VAL A 7 -0.19 -54.06 40.10
CA VAL A 7 0.33 -54.11 38.71
C VAL A 7 -0.82 -53.91 37.71
N ALA A 8 -1.94 -54.61 37.87
CA ALA A 8 -3.08 -54.47 36.96
C ALA A 8 -3.65 -53.04 36.93
N HIS A 9 -3.75 -52.39 38.10
CA HIS A 9 -4.21 -51.01 38.21
C HIS A 9 -3.23 -50.01 37.57
N LEU A 10 -1.92 -50.18 37.78
CA LEU A 10 -0.90 -49.35 37.14
C LEU A 10 -0.90 -49.49 35.61
N THR A 11 -1.05 -50.71 35.10
CA THR A 11 -1.12 -50.97 33.65
C THR A 11 -2.39 -50.36 33.05
N GLY A 12 -3.53 -50.44 33.75
CA GLY A 12 -4.78 -49.80 33.33
C GLY A 12 -4.67 -48.27 33.24
N ASN A 13 -4.09 -47.64 34.27
CA ASN A 13 -3.89 -46.19 34.29
C ASN A 13 -2.89 -45.72 33.23
N LEU A 14 -1.81 -46.47 33.01
CA LEU A 14 -0.84 -46.16 31.95
C LEU A 14 -1.50 -46.29 30.57
N SER A 15 -2.29 -47.34 30.34
CA SER A 15 -3.03 -47.52 29.08
C SER A 15 -3.99 -46.36 28.81
N ALA A 16 -4.76 -45.93 29.83
CA ALA A 16 -5.65 -44.78 29.73
C ALA A 16 -4.89 -43.47 29.42
N CYS A 17 -3.74 -43.25 30.07
CA CYS A 17 -2.87 -42.11 29.78
C CYS A 17 -2.33 -42.14 28.34
N VAL A 18 -1.88 -43.30 27.86
CA VAL A 18 -1.36 -43.46 26.49
C VAL A 18 -2.46 -43.21 25.46
N GLN A 19 -3.67 -43.72 25.70
CA GLN A 19 -4.83 -43.47 24.82
C GLN A 19 -5.22 -41.99 24.81
N SER A 20 -5.28 -41.35 25.98
CA SER A 20 -5.57 -39.93 26.10
C SER A 20 -4.53 -39.07 25.39
N LEU A 21 -3.24 -39.36 25.59
CA LEU A 21 -2.15 -38.66 24.91
C LEU A 21 -2.20 -38.88 23.39
N SER A 22 -2.50 -40.09 22.95
CA SER A 22 -2.65 -40.40 21.52
C SER A 22 -3.81 -39.65 20.88
N SER A 23 -4.91 -39.43 21.61
CA SER A 23 -6.03 -38.59 21.16
C SER A 23 -5.57 -37.15 21.03
N GLN A 24 -4.96 -36.58 22.08
CA GLN A 24 -4.48 -35.20 22.06
C GLN A 24 -3.46 -34.95 20.95
N VAL A 25 -2.55 -35.89 20.69
CA VAL A 25 -1.60 -35.81 19.58
C VAL A 25 -2.31 -35.83 18.22
N SER A 26 -3.38 -36.62 18.09
CA SER A 26 -4.18 -36.65 16.86
C SER A 26 -4.94 -35.34 16.66
N ASP A 27 -5.54 -34.81 17.72
CA ASP A 27 -6.28 -33.54 17.69
C ASP A 27 -5.36 -32.38 17.33
N LEU A 28 -4.18 -32.29 17.97
CA LEU A 28 -3.17 -31.28 17.66
C LEU A 28 -2.63 -31.38 16.23
N ARG A 29 -2.55 -32.59 15.66
CA ARG A 29 -2.16 -32.76 14.25
C ARG A 29 -3.23 -32.23 13.31
N ALA A 30 -4.49 -32.50 13.60
CA ALA A 30 -5.61 -31.98 12.82
C ALA A 30 -5.66 -30.44 12.87
N GLU A 31 -5.47 -29.84 14.05
CA GLU A 31 -5.38 -28.39 14.19
C GLU A 31 -4.19 -27.80 13.44
N LEU A 32 -3.02 -28.46 13.49
CA LEU A 32 -1.84 -28.03 12.76
C LEU A 32 -2.06 -28.06 11.24
N ASP A 33 -2.74 -29.08 10.74
CA ASP A 33 -3.05 -29.21 9.31
C ASP A 33 -4.10 -28.16 8.86
N ASP A 34 -5.10 -27.85 9.69
CA ASP A 34 -6.05 -26.75 9.45
C ASP A 34 -5.33 -25.40 9.37
N VAL A 35 -4.48 -25.09 10.35
CA VAL A 35 -3.74 -23.83 10.40
C VAL A 35 -2.81 -23.70 9.19
N LYS A 36 -2.13 -24.77 8.79
CA LYS A 36 -1.31 -24.77 7.58
C LYS A 36 -2.14 -24.51 6.32
N SER A 37 -3.30 -25.15 6.20
CA SER A 37 -4.18 -24.92 5.05
C SER A 37 -4.62 -23.46 4.96
N ARG A 38 -5.01 -22.87 6.10
CA ARG A 38 -5.39 -21.45 6.18
C ARG A 38 -4.23 -20.51 5.89
N LEU A 39 -3.02 -20.85 6.34
CA LEU A 39 -1.82 -20.08 6.03
C LEU A 39 -1.53 -20.07 4.53
N VAL A 40 -1.63 -21.21 3.86
CA VAL A 40 -1.44 -21.30 2.40
C VAL A 40 -2.44 -20.42 1.65
N VAL A 41 -3.71 -20.41 2.07
CA VAL A 41 -4.73 -19.52 1.49
C VAL A 41 -4.35 -18.06 1.70
N LEU A 42 -4.00 -17.66 2.91
CA LEU A 42 -3.59 -16.28 3.21
C LEU A 42 -2.33 -15.85 2.45
N GLU A 43 -1.34 -16.73 2.32
CA GLU A 43 -0.13 -16.49 1.53
C GLU A 43 -0.45 -16.32 0.03
N SER A 44 -1.49 -17.00 -0.46
CA SER A 44 -1.96 -16.83 -1.84
C SER A 44 -2.75 -15.53 -2.06
N GLU A 45 -3.46 -15.03 -1.05
CA GLU A 45 -4.29 -13.81 -1.14
C GLU A 45 -3.50 -12.52 -0.83
N ALA A 46 -2.47 -12.59 0.01
CA ALA A 46 -1.61 -11.46 0.36
C ALA A 46 -1.03 -10.69 -0.85
N PRO A 47 -0.44 -11.32 -1.89
CA PRO A 47 0.08 -10.59 -3.04
C PRO A 47 -1.02 -9.88 -3.83
N GLU A 48 -2.24 -10.43 -3.90
CA GLU A 48 -3.37 -9.78 -4.55
C GLU A 48 -3.83 -8.54 -3.76
N SER A 49 -3.80 -8.60 -2.42
CA SER A 49 -4.08 -7.44 -1.57
C SER A 49 -3.07 -6.31 -1.80
N SER A 50 -1.78 -6.62 -1.89
CA SER A 50 -0.74 -5.62 -2.17
C SER A 50 -0.90 -4.98 -3.54
N LYS A 51 -1.26 -5.74 -4.58
CA LYS A 51 -1.54 -5.20 -5.92
C LYS A 51 -2.66 -4.15 -5.90
N VAL A 52 -3.73 -4.41 -5.13
CA VAL A 52 -4.84 -3.46 -4.97
C VAL A 52 -4.36 -2.16 -4.33
N VAL A 53 -3.51 -2.25 -3.30
CA VAL A 53 -2.92 -1.07 -2.64
C VAL A 53 -2.05 -0.26 -3.59
N PHE A 54 -1.14 -0.89 -4.32
CA PHE A 54 -0.28 -0.19 -5.27
C PHE A 54 -1.07 0.48 -6.39
N ARG A 55 -2.12 -0.17 -6.90
CA ARG A 55 -3.01 0.43 -7.89
C ARG A 55 -3.70 1.67 -7.33
N TYR A 56 -4.27 1.57 -6.12
CA TYR A 56 -4.91 2.69 -5.45
C TYR A 56 -3.96 3.90 -5.34
N ILE A 57 -2.71 3.68 -4.90
CA ILE A 57 -1.71 4.75 -4.79
C ILE A 57 -1.42 5.37 -6.17
N ILE A 58 -1.17 4.55 -7.19
CA ILE A 58 -0.90 5.04 -8.55
C ILE A 58 -2.08 5.89 -9.05
N ASP A 59 -3.31 5.41 -8.93
CA ASP A 59 -4.49 6.10 -9.41
C ASP A 59 -4.71 7.43 -8.67
N GLU A 60 -4.49 7.49 -7.36
CA GLU A 60 -4.58 8.73 -6.59
C GLU A 60 -3.51 9.75 -6.97
N VAL A 61 -2.27 9.29 -7.22
CA VAL A 61 -1.21 10.18 -7.71
C VAL A 61 -1.53 10.67 -9.13
N HIS A 62 -2.01 9.78 -10.00
CA HIS A 62 -2.48 10.13 -11.36
C HIS A 62 -3.59 11.19 -11.32
N LYS A 63 -4.58 11.05 -10.44
CA LYS A 63 -5.63 12.06 -10.22
C LYS A 63 -5.03 13.40 -9.84
N LYS A 64 -4.08 13.45 -8.89
CA LYS A 64 -3.43 14.71 -8.49
C LYS A 64 -2.63 15.35 -9.63
N ILE A 65 -1.94 14.55 -10.44
CA ILE A 65 -1.22 15.04 -11.62
C ILE A 65 -2.22 15.62 -12.64
N GLN A 66 -3.33 14.93 -12.92
CA GLN A 66 -4.35 15.42 -13.85
C GLN A 66 -5.07 16.67 -13.34
N VAL A 67 -5.26 16.81 -12.03
CA VAL A 67 -5.77 18.05 -11.41
C VAL A 67 -4.82 19.22 -11.68
N LYS A 68 -3.50 18.99 -11.68
CA LYS A 68 -2.50 20.05 -11.92
C LYS A 68 -2.29 20.37 -13.40
N PHE A 69 -2.19 19.36 -14.26
CA PHE A 69 -1.71 19.49 -15.64
C PHE A 69 -2.78 19.21 -16.71
N GLY A 70 -4.02 18.96 -16.29
CA GLY A 70 -5.14 18.59 -17.15
C GLY A 70 -5.23 17.09 -17.39
N THR A 71 -6.38 16.63 -17.89
CA THR A 71 -6.63 15.22 -18.16
C THR A 71 -5.62 14.65 -19.17
N LYS A 72 -5.15 13.43 -18.93
CA LYS A 72 -4.31 12.69 -19.90
C LYS A 72 -5.17 12.35 -21.13
N PRO A 73 -4.73 12.67 -22.36
CA PRO A 73 -5.38 12.20 -23.58
C PRO A 73 -5.53 10.68 -23.58
N GLU A 74 -6.67 10.17 -24.05
CA GLU A 74 -7.00 8.74 -23.97
C GLU A 74 -5.94 7.87 -24.67
N GLU A 75 -5.55 8.26 -25.89
CA GLU A 75 -4.58 7.58 -26.74
C GLU A 75 -3.12 7.68 -26.26
N GLN A 76 -2.82 8.58 -25.30
CA GLN A 76 -1.45 8.79 -24.83
C GLN A 76 -1.10 7.85 -23.68
N LEU A 77 0.09 7.25 -23.71
CA LEU A 77 0.60 6.45 -22.59
C LEU A 77 0.93 7.32 -21.38
N TRP A 78 0.79 6.74 -20.17
CA TRP A 78 1.17 7.42 -18.93
C TRP A 78 2.64 7.80 -18.90
N SER A 79 3.54 6.93 -19.38
CA SER A 79 4.98 7.22 -19.47
C SER A 79 5.27 8.47 -20.30
N THR A 80 4.67 8.58 -21.49
CA THR A 80 4.83 9.74 -22.37
C THR A 80 4.27 11.01 -21.72
N TYR A 81 3.05 10.92 -21.17
CA TYR A 81 2.41 12.06 -20.52
C TYR A 81 3.22 12.56 -19.32
N LEU A 82 3.69 11.66 -18.46
CA LEU A 82 4.52 12.00 -17.30
C LEU A 82 5.88 12.58 -17.70
N TRP A 83 6.50 12.04 -18.74
CA TRP A 83 7.76 12.56 -19.28
C TRP A 83 7.61 13.99 -19.81
N GLU A 84 6.56 14.26 -20.58
CA GLU A 84 6.25 15.59 -21.09
C GLU A 84 5.99 16.59 -19.96
N LYS A 85 5.17 16.23 -18.97
CA LYS A 85 4.86 17.13 -17.85
C LYS A 85 6.07 17.37 -16.95
N SER A 86 6.85 16.33 -16.64
CA SER A 86 8.06 16.47 -15.81
C SER A 86 9.18 17.26 -16.51
N SER A 87 9.25 17.20 -17.84
CA SER A 87 10.20 17.99 -18.62
C SER A 87 9.83 19.48 -18.64
N ASN A 88 8.53 19.80 -18.70
CA ASN A 88 8.05 21.18 -18.77
C ASN A 88 7.93 21.86 -17.40
N GLU A 89 7.55 21.11 -16.35
CA GLU A 89 7.17 21.63 -15.03
C GLU A 89 8.00 20.97 -13.92
N ARG A 90 9.32 20.86 -14.15
CA ARG A 90 10.25 20.10 -13.30
C ARG A 90 10.17 20.47 -11.82
N ALA A 91 10.03 21.75 -11.50
CA ALA A 91 9.95 22.24 -10.12
C ALA A 91 8.78 21.61 -9.34
N TRP A 92 7.64 21.36 -9.98
CA TRP A 92 6.48 20.74 -9.32
C TRP A 92 6.74 19.27 -8.97
N PHE A 93 7.47 18.56 -9.82
CA PHE A 93 7.87 17.16 -9.59
C PHE A 93 8.97 17.06 -8.53
N GLU A 94 9.96 17.97 -8.56
CA GLU A 94 11.02 18.03 -7.55
C GLU A 94 10.48 18.36 -6.15
N ASP A 95 9.58 19.34 -6.04
CA ASP A 95 8.88 19.71 -4.80
C ASP A 95 8.16 18.50 -4.17
N ARG A 96 7.59 17.64 -5.02
CA ARG A 96 6.91 16.41 -4.60
C ARG A 96 7.81 15.18 -4.54
N ARG A 97 9.11 15.34 -4.78
CA ARG A 97 10.10 14.24 -4.82
C ARG A 97 9.72 13.13 -5.80
N LEU A 98 9.06 13.47 -6.90
CA LEU A 98 8.76 12.56 -8.01
C LEU A 98 9.98 12.48 -8.94
N GLY A 99 10.92 11.60 -8.60
CA GLY A 99 12.10 11.32 -9.40
C GLY A 99 11.87 10.21 -10.43
N PHE A 100 12.96 9.76 -11.05
CA PHE A 100 12.89 8.74 -12.10
C PHE A 100 12.28 7.42 -11.61
N ALA A 101 12.60 7.00 -10.38
CA ALA A 101 12.08 5.76 -9.81
C ALA A 101 10.56 5.83 -9.57
N GLU A 102 10.07 6.94 -9.05
CA GLU A 102 8.64 7.17 -8.82
C GLU A 102 7.89 7.30 -10.16
N LEU A 103 8.46 7.99 -11.14
CA LEU A 103 7.88 8.08 -12.48
C LEU A 103 7.83 6.72 -13.18
N ALA A 104 8.81 5.84 -12.96
CA ALA A 104 8.78 4.47 -13.48
C ALA A 104 7.60 3.68 -12.88
N LEU A 105 7.37 3.76 -11.57
CA LEU A 105 6.22 3.12 -10.91
C LEU A 105 4.86 3.66 -11.43
N LEU A 106 4.78 4.97 -11.67
CA LEU A 106 3.58 5.63 -12.18
C LEU A 106 3.33 5.34 -13.66
N SER A 107 4.36 4.98 -14.41
CA SER A 107 4.28 4.58 -15.81
C SER A 107 3.73 3.15 -15.87
N LYS A 108 2.41 3.00 -15.67
CA LYS A 108 1.66 1.72 -15.58
C LYS A 108 2.41 0.57 -16.28
N GLU A 109 3.11 -0.26 -15.51
CA GLU A 109 3.81 -1.39 -16.10
C GLU A 109 2.80 -2.39 -16.69
N PRO A 110 3.14 -3.07 -17.81
CA PRO A 110 2.23 -3.99 -18.51
C PRO A 110 1.80 -5.23 -17.73
N ASN A 111 2.32 -5.45 -16.51
CA ASN A 111 2.11 -6.67 -15.72
C ASN A 111 1.05 -6.55 -14.63
N ILE A 112 0.18 -5.54 -14.71
CA ILE A 112 -1.01 -5.48 -13.86
C ILE A 112 -2.21 -5.74 -14.77
N ASP A 113 -2.64 -7.00 -14.82
CA ASP A 113 -3.77 -7.52 -15.61
C ASP A 113 -5.11 -6.88 -15.22
N PHE A 114 -5.28 -5.58 -15.43
CA PHE A 114 -6.56 -4.90 -15.20
C PHE A 114 -6.74 -3.79 -16.24
N GLU A 115 -7.73 -4.01 -17.11
CA GLU A 115 -8.12 -3.11 -18.20
C GLU A 115 -8.42 -1.69 -17.69
N ALA A 116 -8.11 -0.70 -18.53
CA ALA A 116 -8.42 0.70 -18.28
C ALA A 116 -9.94 0.86 -18.04
N GLY A 117 -10.31 1.43 -16.88
CA GLY A 117 -11.72 1.65 -16.53
C GLY A 117 -12.10 1.19 -15.13
N ASN A 118 -11.32 0.31 -14.51
CA ASN A 118 -11.45 0.04 -13.08
C ASN A 118 -10.60 1.08 -12.33
N ASN A 119 -11.21 2.23 -12.00
CA ASN A 119 -10.85 2.92 -10.75
C ASN A 119 -10.70 1.82 -9.70
N ALA A 120 -9.62 1.77 -8.92
CA ALA A 120 -9.58 0.86 -7.77
C ALA A 120 -10.88 1.05 -6.96
N ALA A 121 -11.87 0.18 -7.17
CA ALA A 121 -13.21 0.33 -6.59
C ALA A 121 -13.15 0.13 -5.06
N HIS A 122 -12.01 -0.39 -4.61
CA HIS A 122 -11.64 -0.53 -3.22
C HIS A 122 -10.73 0.64 -2.86
N HIS A 123 -11.23 1.54 -2.01
CA HIS A 123 -10.38 2.41 -1.22
C HIS A 123 -9.85 1.57 -0.05
N PRO A 124 -8.59 1.10 -0.09
CA PRO A 124 -8.06 0.28 0.98
C PRO A 124 -7.93 1.12 2.24
N GLU A 125 -8.05 0.50 3.40
CA GLU A 125 -7.91 1.20 4.67
C GLU A 125 -6.52 1.86 4.78
N PRO A 126 -6.40 3.14 5.17
CA PRO A 126 -5.11 3.83 5.24
C PRO A 126 -4.04 3.12 6.09
N ALA A 127 -4.46 2.41 7.15
CA ALA A 127 -3.58 1.61 7.99
C ALA A 127 -2.98 0.41 7.22
N LEU A 128 -3.79 -0.26 6.40
CA LEU A 128 -3.35 -1.34 5.53
C LEU A 128 -2.38 -0.83 4.46
N VAL A 129 -2.70 0.30 3.83
CA VAL A 129 -1.82 0.96 2.85
C VAL A 129 -0.48 1.30 3.48
N SER A 130 -0.48 1.94 4.65
CA SER A 130 0.74 2.35 5.35
C SER A 130 1.61 1.16 5.76
N ARG A 131 1.00 0.03 6.15
CA ARG A 131 1.72 -1.21 6.46
C ARG A 131 2.41 -1.78 5.21
N ILE A 132 1.64 -2.00 4.14
CA ILE A 132 2.17 -2.59 2.89
C ILE A 132 3.27 -1.70 2.31
N VAL A 133 3.04 -0.39 2.25
CA VAL A 133 4.03 0.57 1.75
C VAL A 133 5.27 0.67 2.67
N GLY A 134 5.09 0.47 3.99
CA GLY A 134 6.18 0.45 4.96
C GLY A 134 7.12 -0.75 4.82
N GLU A 135 6.61 -1.88 4.33
CA GLU A 135 7.37 -3.10 4.04
C GLU A 135 8.09 -3.05 2.68
N GLU A 136 7.82 -2.00 1.88
CA GLU A 136 8.24 -1.86 0.48
C GLU A 136 9.30 -0.78 0.26
N SER A 137 9.61 -0.52 -1.02
CA SER A 137 10.61 0.48 -1.42
C SER A 137 10.30 1.91 -0.94
N GLU A 138 11.33 2.74 -0.81
CA GLU A 138 11.17 4.16 -0.47
C GLU A 138 10.34 4.93 -1.51
N SER A 139 10.38 4.52 -2.78
CA SER A 139 9.58 5.11 -3.85
C SER A 139 8.08 4.96 -3.60
N TRP A 140 7.63 3.79 -3.11
CA TRP A 140 6.22 3.59 -2.72
C TRP A 140 5.80 4.46 -1.55
N ARG A 141 6.69 4.64 -0.55
CA ARG A 141 6.46 5.55 0.57
C ARG A 141 6.28 6.99 0.12
N ARG A 142 7.13 7.47 -0.79
CA ARG A 142 7.01 8.83 -1.36
C ARG A 142 5.72 9.01 -2.15
N LEU A 143 5.33 8.01 -2.95
CA LEU A 143 4.03 8.05 -3.65
C LEU A 143 2.87 8.11 -2.65
N TRP A 144 2.91 7.34 -1.57
CA TRP A 144 1.90 7.40 -0.51
C TRP A 144 1.87 8.76 0.20
N ASP A 145 3.02 9.35 0.50
CA ASP A 145 3.10 10.70 1.08
C ASP A 145 2.42 11.74 0.18
N ILE A 146 2.53 11.62 -1.14
CA ILE A 146 1.83 12.48 -2.10
C ILE A 146 0.32 12.26 -2.03
N VAL A 147 -0.14 11.01 -1.90
CA VAL A 147 -1.56 10.69 -1.71
C VAL A 147 -2.10 11.37 -0.45
N CYS A 148 -1.39 11.19 0.68
CA CYS A 148 -1.74 11.78 1.98
C CYS A 148 -1.62 13.30 2.01
N SER A 149 -0.75 13.90 1.21
CA SER A 149 -0.58 15.35 1.16
C SER A 149 -1.85 16.01 0.61
N CYS A 150 -2.58 16.73 1.47
CA CYS A 150 -3.66 17.61 1.03
C CYS A 150 -3.08 18.61 0.03
N ALA A 151 -3.70 18.74 -1.15
CA ALA A 151 -3.32 19.76 -2.11
C ALA A 151 -3.52 21.14 -1.47
N GLN A 152 -2.45 21.79 -1.01
CA GLN A 152 -2.52 23.22 -0.75
C GLN A 152 -2.60 23.94 -2.09
N PRO A 153 -3.61 24.80 -2.32
CA PRO A 153 -3.50 25.79 -3.36
C PRO A 153 -2.43 26.79 -2.89
N ALA A 154 -1.30 26.85 -3.59
CA ALA A 154 -0.36 27.95 -3.43
C ALA A 154 -1.00 29.22 -4.01
N LEU A 155 -1.98 29.78 -3.31
CA LEU A 155 -2.34 31.19 -3.37
C LEU A 155 -1.43 31.90 -2.37
N LEU A 156 -0.23 32.23 -2.79
CA LEU A 156 0.49 33.38 -2.24
C LEU A 156 0.69 34.37 -3.37
N THR A 157 -0.36 35.17 -3.55
CA THR A 157 -0.32 36.61 -3.81
C THR A 157 1.06 37.16 -4.21
N THR A 158 1.17 37.42 -5.50
CA THR A 158 1.94 38.54 -6.03
C THR A 158 1.72 39.77 -5.13
N CYS A 159 2.78 40.23 -4.48
CA CYS A 159 2.83 41.60 -3.99
C CYS A 159 2.93 42.51 -5.22
N PRO A 160 1.96 43.40 -5.50
CA PRO A 160 2.19 44.46 -6.46
C PRO A 160 3.13 45.48 -5.83
N SER A 161 4.12 45.85 -6.63
CA SER A 161 5.08 46.92 -6.50
C SER A 161 4.66 48.09 -5.60
N VAL A 162 5.62 48.49 -4.76
CA VAL A 162 5.69 49.77 -4.05
C VAL A 162 5.13 50.91 -4.91
N LEU A 163 3.96 51.41 -4.55
CA LEU A 163 3.45 52.69 -5.04
C LEU A 163 4.29 53.81 -4.43
N GLN A 164 5.18 54.39 -5.25
CA GLN A 164 5.72 55.72 -5.02
C GLN A 164 4.57 56.73 -4.98
N PHE A 165 4.52 57.57 -3.95
CA PHE A 165 3.73 58.79 -3.95
C PHE A 165 4.65 60.03 -3.96
N PRO A 166 4.22 61.13 -4.60
CA PRO A 166 5.08 62.20 -5.08
C PRO A 166 5.32 63.31 -4.05
N GLU A 167 6.37 64.10 -4.33
CA GLU A 167 6.80 65.32 -3.66
C GLU A 167 5.65 66.25 -3.24
N ALA A 168 5.63 66.62 -1.96
CA ALA A 168 4.92 67.80 -1.49
C ALA A 168 5.88 68.99 -1.48
N VAL A 169 5.65 69.90 -2.42
CA VAL A 169 6.23 71.25 -2.47
C VAL A 169 5.61 72.11 -1.36
N LEU A 170 6.47 72.91 -0.73
CA LEU A 170 6.19 73.95 0.28
C LEU A 170 5.16 75.00 -0.16
N PRO A 171 4.60 75.76 0.80
CA PRO A 171 5.17 77.10 1.04
C PRO A 171 5.75 77.30 2.45
#